data_AF-A0A0J8RJF3-F1
#
_entry.id   AF-A0A0J8RJF3-F1
#
_cell.length_a   1.000
_cell.length_b   1.000
_cell.length_c   1.000
_cell.angle_alpha   90.00
_cell.angle_beta   90.00
_cell.angle_gamma   90.00
#
_symmetry.space_group_name_H-M   'P 1'
#
loop_
_entity.id
_entity.type
_entity.pdbx_description
1 polymer ?
#
loop_
_entity_poly.entity_id
_entity_poly.type
_entity_poly.pdbx_seq_one_letter_code
_entity_poly.pdbx_strand_id
1 'polypeptide(L)'
;MIFLETHVHVVELMTDPFGNYLCQKLLEFSNDEQRTALINNAAPQLVSIALNQHGTRALQKMIEFISTPEQTQTVIKALRDKVVDLVQDLNGNHVIQKCLNRLSAADAQPVPTLWYKILLEIMLFNIYWTSRNLVLQNLSAKRLSERYQCFQSRNLAPMSLKNAFELPIFRVVASLFRRCCR
;
A
#
# COMPACT_ATOMS: atom_id res chain seq x y z
N MET A 1 -19.45 23.09 -11.09
CA MET A 1 -19.98 22.57 -12.38
C MET A 1 -19.33 21.24 -12.75
N ILE A 2 -18.01 21.10 -12.90
CA ILE A 2 -17.39 19.80 -13.25
C ILE A 2 -17.54 18.74 -12.15
N PHE A 3 -17.26 19.08 -10.88
CA PHE A 3 -17.31 18.11 -9.77
C PHE A 3 -18.69 17.44 -9.63
N LEU A 4 -19.77 18.23 -9.65
CA LEU A 4 -21.13 17.73 -9.45
C LEU A 4 -21.54 16.70 -10.50
N GLU A 5 -21.15 16.91 -11.75
CA GLU A 5 -21.46 15.99 -12.86
C GLU A 5 -20.58 14.73 -12.85
N THR A 6 -19.37 14.80 -12.28
CA THR A 6 -18.35 13.75 -12.45
C THR A 6 -18.14 12.88 -11.22
N HIS A 7 -18.41 13.39 -10.01
CA HIS A 7 -18.06 12.69 -8.76
C HIS A 7 -18.74 11.33 -8.58
N VAL A 8 -19.97 11.14 -9.10
CA VAL A 8 -20.69 9.85 -9.06
C VAL A 8 -20.12 8.81 -10.04
N HIS A 9 -19.45 9.27 -11.10
CA HIS A 9 -18.81 8.43 -12.12
C HIS A 9 -17.30 8.25 -11.89
N VAL A 10 -16.81 8.58 -10.68
CA VAL A 10 -15.37 8.62 -10.39
C VAL A 10 -14.68 7.28 -10.69
N VAL A 11 -15.33 6.15 -10.45
CA VAL A 11 -14.74 4.82 -10.71
C VAL A 11 -14.48 4.61 -12.20
N GLU A 12 -15.50 4.84 -13.03
CA GLU A 12 -15.41 4.70 -14.48
C GLU A 12 -14.33 5.61 -15.03
N LEU A 13 -14.33 6.87 -14.60
CA LEU A 13 -13.34 7.87 -14.99
C LEU A 13 -11.92 7.48 -14.56
N MET A 14 -11.72 6.97 -13.34
CA MET A 14 -10.38 6.55 -12.87
C MET A 14 -9.80 5.42 -13.72
N THR A 15 -10.64 4.52 -14.23
CA THR A 15 -10.20 3.37 -15.05
C THR A 15 -10.17 3.66 -16.56
N ASP A 16 -10.70 4.80 -16.99
CA ASP A 16 -10.71 5.22 -18.39
C ASP A 16 -9.32 5.70 -18.86
N PRO A 17 -8.88 5.38 -20.09
CA PRO A 17 -7.60 5.81 -20.64
C PRO A 17 -7.36 7.33 -20.63
N PHE A 18 -8.41 8.14 -20.69
CA PHE A 18 -8.33 9.60 -20.67
C PHE A 18 -8.95 10.21 -19.41
N GLY A 19 -10.08 9.67 -18.94
CA GLY A 19 -10.80 10.11 -17.75
C GLY A 19 -9.92 10.08 -16.49
N ASN A 20 -8.93 9.19 -16.42
CA ASN A 20 -8.05 9.11 -15.26
C ASN A 20 -7.27 10.43 -15.05
N TYR A 21 -6.93 11.15 -16.12
CA TYR A 21 -6.25 12.45 -16.03
C TYR A 21 -7.18 13.53 -15.47
N LEU A 22 -8.46 13.49 -15.83
CA LEU A 22 -9.47 14.37 -15.24
C LEU A 22 -9.60 14.08 -13.73
N CYS A 23 -9.71 12.82 -13.32
CA CYS A 23 -9.77 12.46 -11.90
C CYS A 23 -8.53 12.93 -11.13
N GLN A 24 -7.33 12.78 -11.71
CA GLN A 24 -6.10 13.27 -11.09
C GLN A 24 -6.13 14.79 -10.83
N LYS A 25 -6.64 15.56 -11.80
CA LYS A 25 -6.80 17.02 -11.64
C LYS A 25 -7.92 17.37 -10.67
N LEU A 26 -9.05 16.65 -10.70
CA LEU A 26 -10.13 16.84 -9.74
C LEU A 26 -9.63 16.64 -8.31
N LEU A 27 -8.86 15.59 -8.04
CA LEU A 27 -8.31 15.31 -6.72
C LEU A 27 -7.33 16.39 -6.22
N GLU A 28 -6.56 16.99 -7.13
CA GLU A 28 -5.59 18.07 -6.84
C GLU A 28 -6.27 19.38 -6.44
N PHE A 29 -7.42 19.70 -7.04
CA PHE A 29 -8.14 20.96 -6.82
C PHE A 29 -9.39 20.85 -5.94
N SER A 30 -9.72 19.64 -5.46
CA SER A 30 -10.85 19.41 -4.56
C SER A 30 -10.53 19.89 -3.15
N ASN A 31 -11.52 20.47 -2.48
CA ASN A 31 -11.47 20.66 -1.03
C ASN A 31 -11.68 19.32 -0.30
N ASP A 32 -11.57 19.32 1.04
CA ASP A 32 -11.63 18.12 1.85
C ASP A 32 -13.00 17.41 1.76
N GLU A 33 -14.10 18.16 1.70
CA GLU A 33 -15.46 17.62 1.55
C GLU A 33 -15.63 16.91 0.20
N GLN A 34 -15.24 17.58 -0.88
CA GLN A 34 -15.26 17.05 -2.24
C GLN A 34 -14.39 15.80 -2.38
N ARG A 35 -13.18 15.84 -1.83
CA ARG A 35 -12.27 14.68 -1.85
C ARG A 35 -12.80 13.52 -1.04
N THR A 36 -13.44 13.79 0.10
CA THR A 36 -14.11 12.75 0.90
C THR A 36 -15.24 12.09 0.10
N ALA A 37 -16.04 12.86 -0.63
CA ALA A 37 -17.07 12.31 -1.51
C ALA A 37 -16.47 11.45 -2.64
N LEU A 38 -15.39 11.89 -3.29
CA LEU A 38 -14.69 11.10 -4.32
C LEU A 38 -14.16 9.77 -3.75
N ILE A 39 -13.55 9.81 -2.57
CA ILE A 39 -13.02 8.62 -1.89
C ILE A 39 -14.16 7.66 -1.53
N ASN A 40 -15.27 8.17 -0.97
CA ASN A 40 -16.41 7.34 -0.58
C ASN A 40 -17.09 6.69 -1.80
N ASN A 41 -17.21 7.41 -2.92
CA ASN A 41 -17.75 6.86 -4.16
C ASN A 41 -16.83 5.78 -4.76
N ALA A 42 -15.50 5.96 -4.64
CA ALA A 42 -14.52 4.99 -5.15
C ALA A 42 -14.28 3.79 -4.21
N ALA A 43 -14.53 3.95 -2.90
CA ALA A 43 -14.19 2.98 -1.85
C ALA A 43 -14.60 1.53 -2.15
N PRO A 44 -15.81 1.25 -2.66
CA PRO A 44 -16.24 -0.14 -2.94
C PRO A 44 -15.41 -0.82 -4.03
N GLN A 45 -14.73 -0.06 -4.89
CA GLN A 45 -14.00 -0.57 -6.06
C GLN A 45 -12.50 -0.24 -6.04
N LEU A 46 -11.96 0.24 -4.92
CA LEU A 46 -10.54 0.64 -4.86
C LEU A 46 -9.56 -0.47 -5.22
N VAL A 47 -9.87 -1.73 -4.89
CA VAL A 47 -9.04 -2.88 -5.31
C VAL A 47 -9.05 -3.03 -6.83
N SER A 48 -10.22 -2.99 -7.48
CA SER A 48 -10.33 -3.05 -8.94
C SER A 48 -9.58 -1.91 -9.62
N ILE A 49 -9.74 -0.69 -9.10
CA ILE A 49 -9.02 0.50 -9.58
C ILE A 49 -7.50 0.33 -9.44
N ALA A 50 -7.03 -0.22 -8.32
CA ALA A 50 -5.60 -0.44 -8.08
C ALA A 50 -4.96 -1.44 -9.05
N LEU A 51 -5.71 -2.47 -9.45
CA LEU A 51 -5.27 -3.51 -10.39
C LEU A 51 -5.36 -3.05 -11.86
N ASN A 52 -6.07 -1.95 -12.15
CA ASN A 52 -6.22 -1.40 -13.49
C ASN A 52 -5.01 -0.54 -13.91
N GLN A 53 -4.60 -0.65 -15.17
CA GLN A 53 -3.43 0.06 -15.73
C GLN A 53 -3.52 1.60 -15.70
N HIS A 54 -4.73 2.15 -15.77
CA HIS A 54 -5.00 3.60 -15.66
C HIS A 54 -5.39 3.96 -14.23
N GLY A 55 -6.24 3.14 -13.62
CA GLY A 55 -6.76 3.31 -12.25
C GLY A 55 -5.65 3.44 -11.21
N THR A 56 -4.56 2.67 -11.32
CA THR A 56 -3.43 2.76 -10.40
C THR A 56 -2.84 4.17 -10.32
N ARG A 57 -2.81 4.92 -11.42
CA ARG A 57 -2.29 6.30 -11.47
C ARG A 57 -3.22 7.27 -10.75
N ALA A 58 -4.52 7.19 -11.05
CA ALA A 58 -5.51 8.03 -10.39
C ALA A 58 -5.61 7.74 -8.88
N LEU A 59 -5.53 6.48 -8.47
CA LEU A 59 -5.57 6.11 -7.05
C LEU A 59 -4.31 6.55 -6.30
N GLN A 60 -3.13 6.45 -6.92
CA GLN A 60 -1.92 7.03 -6.33
C GLN A 60 -2.04 8.54 -6.12
N LYS A 61 -2.69 9.26 -7.05
CA LYS A 61 -2.98 10.69 -6.90
C LYS A 61 -4.00 10.95 -5.79
N MET A 62 -5.01 10.11 -5.65
CA MET A 62 -5.97 10.19 -4.55
C MET A 62 -5.26 10.09 -3.19
N ILE A 63 -4.40 9.08 -3.01
CA ILE A 63 -3.61 8.88 -1.80
C ILE A 63 -2.65 10.06 -1.53
N GLU A 64 -2.17 10.73 -2.58
CA GLU A 64 -1.29 11.90 -2.44
C GLU A 64 -1.97 13.08 -1.74
N PHE A 65 -3.27 13.28 -1.98
CA PHE A 65 -4.04 14.41 -1.46
C PHE A 65 -4.89 14.08 -0.23
N ILE A 66 -4.85 12.85 0.28
CA ILE A 66 -5.50 12.54 1.56
C ILE A 66 -4.98 13.49 2.64
N SER A 67 -5.91 14.16 3.31
CA SER A 67 -5.64 15.19 4.32
C SER A 67 -6.30 14.92 5.65
N THR A 68 -7.32 14.05 5.70
CA THR A 68 -8.09 13.78 6.93
C THR A 68 -7.96 12.33 7.38
N PRO A 69 -8.04 12.07 8.71
CA PRO A 69 -8.03 10.70 9.24
C PRO A 69 -9.17 9.83 8.69
N GLU A 70 -10.34 10.42 8.44
CA GLU A 70 -11.49 9.73 7.85
C GLU A 70 -11.15 9.19 6.45
N GLN A 71 -10.57 10.05 5.59
CA GLN A 71 -10.13 9.66 4.25
C GLN A 71 -9.11 8.52 4.31
N THR A 72 -8.12 8.61 5.20
CA THR A 72 -7.13 7.54 5.41
C THR A 72 -7.81 6.23 5.82
N GLN A 73 -8.70 6.27 6.80
CA GLN A 73 -9.39 5.08 7.29
C GLN A 73 -10.24 4.42 6.19
N THR A 74 -10.94 5.21 5.38
CA THR A 74 -11.75 4.68 4.27
C THR A 74 -10.87 3.93 3.26
N VAL A 75 -9.74 4.52 2.85
CA VAL A 75 -8.82 3.88 1.90
C VAL A 75 -8.18 2.63 2.48
N ILE A 76 -7.71 2.67 3.74
CA ILE A 76 -7.13 1.49 4.40
C ILE A 76 -8.15 0.37 4.49
N LYS A 77 -9.38 0.68 4.93
CA LYS A 77 -10.45 -0.31 5.07
C LYS A 77 -10.80 -0.97 3.74
N ALA A 78 -10.81 -0.22 2.64
CA ALA A 78 -11.10 -0.76 1.32
C ALA A 78 -10.01 -1.67 0.76
N LEU A 79 -8.74 -1.46 1.13
CA LEU A 79 -7.61 -2.23 0.59
C LEU A 79 -7.15 -3.39 1.48
N ARG A 80 -7.44 -3.34 2.79
CA ARG A 80 -6.84 -4.22 3.81
C ARG A 80 -6.96 -5.73 3.53
N ASP A 81 -8.07 -6.16 2.94
CA ASP A 81 -8.37 -7.59 2.76
C ASP A 81 -7.73 -8.16 1.47
N LYS A 82 -7.12 -7.29 0.65
CA LYS A 82 -6.56 -7.63 -0.66
C LYS A 82 -5.09 -7.24 -0.83
N VAL A 83 -4.39 -6.96 0.26
CA VAL A 83 -3.03 -6.44 0.16
C VAL A 83 -2.03 -7.44 -0.42
N VAL A 84 -2.16 -8.74 -0.12
CA VAL A 84 -1.30 -9.76 -0.74
C VAL A 84 -1.46 -9.75 -2.26
N ASP A 85 -2.70 -9.77 -2.74
CA ASP A 85 -3.03 -9.75 -4.17
C ASP A 85 -2.46 -8.46 -4.82
N LEU A 86 -2.65 -7.31 -4.16
CA LEU A 86 -2.17 -6.02 -4.65
C LEU A 86 -0.64 -5.92 -4.71
N VAL A 87 0.07 -6.47 -3.72
CA VAL A 87 1.55 -6.47 -3.71
C VAL A 87 2.13 -7.30 -4.86
N GLN A 88 1.45 -8.39 -5.23
CA GLN A 88 1.89 -9.30 -6.29
C GLN A 88 1.50 -8.82 -7.69
N ASP A 89 0.54 -7.90 -7.79
CA ASP A 89 0.07 -7.35 -9.06
C ASP A 89 1.01 -6.31 -9.66
N LEU A 90 1.06 -6.25 -11.00
CA LEU A 90 1.88 -5.31 -11.77
C LEU A 90 1.53 -3.84 -11.48
N ASN A 91 0.25 -3.54 -11.26
CA ASN A 91 -0.26 -2.19 -11.02
C ASN A 91 -0.48 -1.91 -9.53
N GLY A 92 -1.02 -2.89 -8.81
CA GLY A 92 -1.39 -2.79 -7.40
C GLY A 92 -0.20 -2.50 -6.49
N ASN A 93 0.99 -3.02 -6.81
CA ASN A 93 2.18 -2.85 -5.96
C ASN A 93 2.57 -1.37 -5.81
N HIS A 94 2.32 -0.55 -6.83
CA HIS A 94 2.57 0.88 -6.81
C HIS A 94 1.61 1.62 -5.86
N VAL A 95 0.36 1.17 -5.78
CA VAL A 95 -0.62 1.72 -4.83
C VAL A 95 -0.20 1.42 -3.39
N ILE A 96 0.20 0.18 -3.11
CA ILE A 96 0.68 -0.20 -1.76
C ILE A 96 1.92 0.59 -1.37
N GLN A 97 2.88 0.76 -2.28
CA GLN A 97 4.05 1.61 -2.05
C GLN A 97 3.65 3.07 -1.75
N LYS A 98 2.67 3.62 -2.46
CA LYS A 98 2.18 5.00 -2.22
C LYS A 98 1.52 5.12 -0.85
N CYS A 99 0.69 4.15 -0.45
CA CYS A 99 0.11 4.09 0.89
C CYS A 99 1.19 4.06 1.97
N LEU A 100 2.18 3.17 1.82
CA LEU A 100 3.31 3.04 2.74
C LEU A 100 4.14 4.33 2.85
N ASN A 101 4.27 5.11 1.79
CA ASN A 101 5.04 6.35 1.81
C ASN A 101 4.27 7.55 2.39
N ARG A 102 2.96 7.66 2.12
CA ARG A 102 2.15 8.82 2.50
C ARG A 102 1.41 8.63 3.83
N LEU A 103 0.75 7.49 4.00
CA LEU A 103 -0.13 7.27 5.16
C LEU A 103 0.65 6.91 6.42
N SER A 104 1.82 6.26 6.27
CA SER A 104 2.70 5.98 7.42
C SER A 104 3.33 7.24 8.03
N ALA A 105 3.37 8.35 7.29
CA ALA A 105 4.00 9.59 7.71
C ALA A 105 3.00 10.55 8.38
N ALA A 106 1.71 10.44 8.02
CA ALA A 106 0.64 11.29 8.53
C ALA A 106 0.04 10.76 9.85
N ASP A 107 0.01 9.43 10.03
CA ASP A 107 -0.69 8.80 11.16
C ASP A 107 0.26 8.16 12.17
N ALA A 108 0.79 8.96 13.10
CA ALA A 108 1.51 8.50 14.28
C ALA A 108 0.58 7.94 15.39
N GLN A 109 -0.37 7.07 15.01
CA GLN A 109 -1.26 6.29 15.90
C GLN A 109 -1.59 4.93 15.23
N PRO A 110 -1.98 3.87 15.96
CA PRO A 110 -1.51 2.54 15.66
C PRO A 110 -2.24 1.87 14.47
N VAL A 111 -1.72 2.11 13.27
CA VAL A 111 -1.82 1.19 12.12
C VAL A 111 -0.69 0.11 12.03
N PRO A 112 0.15 -0.20 13.05
CA PRO A 112 1.26 -1.11 12.87
C PRO A 112 0.84 -2.55 12.58
N THR A 113 -0.26 -3.08 13.10
CA THR A 113 -0.56 -4.52 12.92
C THR A 113 -0.88 -4.90 11.47
N LEU A 114 -1.65 -4.08 10.76
CA LEU A 114 -1.95 -4.34 9.35
C LEU A 114 -0.71 -4.13 8.48
N TRP A 115 0.03 -3.04 8.68
CA TRP A 115 1.25 -2.78 7.91
C TRP A 115 2.39 -3.75 8.25
N TYR A 116 2.56 -4.18 9.50
CA TYR A 116 3.51 -5.23 9.85
C TYR A 116 3.15 -6.56 9.20
N LYS A 117 1.86 -6.90 9.06
CA LYS A 117 1.44 -8.11 8.33
C LYS A 117 1.79 -8.01 6.84
N ILE A 118 1.53 -6.85 6.23
CA ILE A 118 1.88 -6.55 4.84
C ILE A 118 3.40 -6.57 4.63
N LEU A 119 4.17 -5.97 5.54
CA LEU A 119 5.62 -5.98 5.54
C LEU A 119 6.17 -7.40 5.74
N LEU A 120 5.58 -8.19 6.65
CA LEU A 120 5.96 -9.58 6.87
C LEU A 120 5.65 -10.44 5.64
N GLU A 121 4.51 -10.26 4.98
CA GLU A 121 4.16 -10.99 3.76
C GLU A 121 5.06 -10.58 2.58
N ILE A 122 5.40 -9.29 2.43
CA ILE A 122 6.40 -8.79 1.47
C ILE A 122 7.80 -9.36 1.76
N MET A 123 8.20 -9.42 3.04
CA MET A 123 9.50 -9.98 3.46
C MET A 123 9.55 -11.49 3.25
N LEU A 124 8.48 -12.21 3.57
CA LEU A 124 8.36 -13.66 3.32
C LEU A 124 8.37 -13.96 1.81
N PHE A 125 7.67 -13.17 1.00
CA PHE A 125 7.65 -13.34 -0.45
C PHE A 125 9.01 -13.09 -1.09
N ASN A 126 9.76 -12.08 -0.65
CA ASN A 126 11.12 -11.85 -1.15
C ASN A 126 12.10 -12.95 -0.73
N ILE A 127 11.94 -13.57 0.45
CA ILE A 127 12.74 -14.75 0.80
C ILE A 127 12.43 -15.91 -0.15
N TYR A 128 11.17 -16.11 -0.55
CA TYR A 128 10.78 -17.11 -1.54
C TYR A 128 11.27 -16.79 -2.96
N TRP A 129 11.17 -15.55 -3.41
CA TRP A 129 11.47 -15.16 -4.80
C TRP A 129 12.97 -15.00 -5.07
N THR A 130 13.76 -14.53 -4.08
CA THR A 130 15.23 -14.51 -4.18
C THR A 130 15.83 -15.92 -4.12
N SER A 131 15.08 -16.92 -3.65
CA SER A 131 15.52 -18.31 -3.50
C SER A 131 15.29 -19.17 -4.74
N ARG A 132 15.57 -18.64 -5.94
CA ARG A 132 15.48 -19.36 -7.22
C ARG A 132 16.57 -20.44 -7.40
N ASN A 133 16.72 -21.32 -6.40
CA ASN A 133 17.45 -22.59 -6.43
C ASN A 133 16.77 -23.57 -5.46
N LEU A 134 16.15 -24.64 -6.01
CA LEU A 134 15.29 -25.59 -5.30
C LEU A 134 15.93 -26.32 -4.10
N VAL A 135 17.25 -26.30 -3.92
CA VAL A 135 17.97 -27.17 -2.98
C VAL A 135 17.99 -26.64 -1.54
N LEU A 136 17.72 -25.34 -1.29
CA LEU A 136 17.80 -24.74 0.05
C LEU A 136 16.46 -24.66 0.81
N GLN A 137 15.37 -25.20 0.26
CA GLN A 137 14.00 -24.97 0.73
C GLN A 137 13.68 -25.56 2.11
N ASN A 138 14.31 -26.68 2.49
CA ASN A 138 13.94 -27.39 3.73
C ASN A 138 14.65 -26.88 5.01
N LEU A 139 15.80 -26.23 4.87
CA LEU A 139 16.59 -25.74 6.01
C LEU A 139 16.25 -24.30 6.43
N SER A 140 15.73 -23.49 5.51
CA SER A 140 15.37 -22.09 5.75
C SER A 140 13.94 -21.94 6.27
N ALA A 141 12.97 -22.72 5.77
CA ALA A 141 11.58 -22.67 6.20
C ALA A 141 11.40 -23.00 7.70
N LYS A 142 12.14 -24.00 8.21
CA LYS A 142 12.08 -24.41 9.62
C LYS A 142 12.66 -23.33 10.56
N ARG A 143 13.81 -22.73 10.19
CA ARG A 143 14.42 -21.62 10.95
C ARG A 143 13.58 -20.34 10.89
N LEU A 144 12.81 -20.13 9.82
CA LEU A 144 11.92 -18.98 9.68
C LEU A 144 10.66 -19.12 10.53
N SER A 145 10.07 -20.33 10.62
CA SER A 145 9.00 -20.64 11.57
C SER A 145 9.44 -20.38 13.01
N GLU A 146 10.65 -20.84 13.38
CA GLU A 146 11.24 -20.63 14.70
C GLU A 146 11.51 -19.13 14.98
N ARG A 147 11.98 -18.37 13.96
CA ARG A 147 12.22 -16.92 14.09
C ARG A 147 10.93 -16.09 14.14
N TYR A 148 9.88 -16.51 13.41
CA TYR A 148 8.55 -15.91 13.48
C TYR A 148 7.92 -16.10 14.86
N GLN A 149 8.00 -17.31 15.42
CA GLN A 149 7.57 -17.59 16.80
C GLN A 149 8.41 -16.82 17.84
N CYS A 150 9.72 -16.69 17.62
CA CYS A 150 10.59 -15.90 18.49
C CYS A 150 10.25 -14.39 18.47
N PHE A 151 9.93 -13.83 17.31
CA PHE A 151 9.52 -12.43 17.16
C PHE A 151 8.15 -12.13 17.80
N GLN A 152 7.18 -13.05 17.70
CA GLN A 152 5.90 -12.92 18.42
C GLN A 152 6.06 -12.98 19.96
N SER A 153 7.12 -13.62 20.44
CA SER A 153 7.33 -13.85 21.88
C SER A 153 8.12 -12.75 22.61
N ARG A 154 8.82 -11.86 21.90
CA ARG A 154 9.72 -10.86 22.54
C ARG A 154 9.73 -9.52 21.80
N ASN A 155 9.31 -8.45 22.50
CA ASN A 155 9.49 -7.04 22.15
C ASN A 155 10.99 -6.71 22.01
N LEU A 156 11.63 -7.00 20.88
CA LEU A 156 13.05 -6.72 20.67
C LEU A 156 13.33 -5.94 19.37
N ALA A 157 14.19 -4.92 19.55
CA ALA A 157 14.68 -3.95 18.58
C ALA A 157 15.46 -4.59 17.40
N PRO A 158 15.61 -3.89 16.25
CA PRO A 158 16.04 -4.51 15.00
C PRO A 158 17.54 -4.79 14.91
N MET A 159 17.89 -5.93 14.31
CA MET A 159 19.26 -6.33 13.96
C MET A 159 19.51 -6.21 12.44
N SER A 160 20.77 -6.00 12.08
CA SER A 160 21.29 -5.46 10.81
C SER A 160 21.03 -6.29 9.55
N LEU A 161 20.24 -5.73 8.62
CA LEU A 161 19.92 -6.29 7.30
C LEU A 161 20.80 -5.70 6.18
N LYS A 162 22.13 -5.83 6.23
CA LYS A 162 23.02 -5.14 5.27
C LYS A 162 22.92 -5.56 3.80
N ASN A 163 22.24 -6.67 3.46
CA ASN A 163 22.30 -7.24 2.10
C ASN A 163 20.94 -7.41 1.38
N ALA A 164 19.85 -6.80 1.87
CA ALA A 164 18.51 -6.91 1.25
C ALA A 164 18.10 -5.67 0.40
N PHE A 165 19.06 -4.84 -0.01
CA PHE A 165 18.82 -3.41 -0.32
C PHE A 165 18.64 -3.02 -1.80
N GLU A 166 18.55 -3.95 -2.74
CA GLU A 166 18.65 -3.61 -4.18
C GLU A 166 17.31 -3.48 -4.94
N LEU A 167 16.14 -3.83 -4.38
CA LEU A 167 14.85 -3.58 -5.05
C LEU A 167 14.19 -2.26 -4.59
N PRO A 168 13.52 -1.50 -5.49
CA PRO A 168 12.88 -0.22 -5.15
C PRO A 168 11.89 -0.32 -3.98
N ILE A 169 11.17 -1.44 -3.85
CA ILE A 169 10.23 -1.69 -2.75
C ILE A 169 10.95 -1.84 -1.40
N PHE A 170 12.20 -2.34 -1.38
CA PHE A 170 13.00 -2.46 -0.15
C PHE A 170 13.53 -1.15 0.37
N ARG A 171 13.76 -0.14 -0.49
CA ARG A 171 14.16 1.21 -0.02
C ARG A 171 13.06 1.85 0.82
N VAL A 172 11.80 1.66 0.44
CA VAL A 172 10.62 2.14 1.18
C VAL A 172 10.46 1.35 2.48
N VAL A 173 10.46 0.02 2.41
CA VAL A 173 10.34 -0.85 3.59
C VAL A 173 11.46 -0.60 4.61
N ALA A 174 12.71 -0.42 4.15
CA ALA A 174 13.84 -0.16 5.03
C ALA A 174 13.94 1.30 5.53
N SER A 175 13.27 2.27 4.87
CA SER A 175 13.16 3.63 5.41
C SER A 175 12.09 3.67 6.52
N LEU A 176 10.99 2.94 6.36
CA LEU A 176 9.95 2.78 7.37
C LEU A 176 10.46 2.02 8.59
N PHE A 177 11.22 0.95 8.37
CA PHE A 177 11.85 0.20 9.46
C PHE A 177 12.85 1.06 10.26
N ARG A 178 13.58 1.98 9.60
CA ARG A 178 14.46 2.95 10.26
C ARG A 178 13.72 4.05 11.01
N ARG A 179 12.51 4.42 10.60
CA ARG A 179 11.64 5.40 11.29
C ARG A 179 10.94 4.81 12.52
N CYS A 180 10.53 3.54 12.48
CA CYS A 180 9.90 2.88 13.63
C CYS A 180 10.87 2.47 14.75
N CYS A 181 12.18 2.44 14.47
CA CYS A 181 13.21 2.00 15.42
C CYS A 181 14.09 3.14 15.96
N ARG A 182 13.60 4.38 15.88
CA ARG A 182 14.12 5.53 16.60
C ARG A 182 13.07 6.07 17.54
#